data_AF-A0A9W6FYA2-F1
#
_entry.id   AF-A0A9W6FYA2-F1
#
_cell.length_a   1.000
_cell.length_b   1.000
_cell.length_c   1.000
_cell.angle_alpha   90.00
_cell.angle_beta   90.00
_cell.angle_gamma   90.00
#
_symmetry.space_group_name_H-M   'P 1'
#
loop_
_entity.id
_entity.type
_entity.pdbx_description
1 polymer ?
#
loop_
_entity_poly.entity_id
_entity_poly.type
_entity_poly.pdbx_seq_one_letter_code
_entity_poly.pdbx_strand_id
1 'polypeptide(L)'
;MNYHGTDYVLGHILRAARITGKDKLEVDFLAGTAEPSELLVAPVKESVEWYCKTFADFVNRSGSDIDLIVSAKMTFKYDLKITRPYPRDPKIIENPYTCDVVIIDNRQKEHAVHFESWWFPE
;
A
#
# COMPACT_ATOMS: atom_id res chain seq x y z
N MET A 1 11.00 -3.56 1.00
CA MET A 1 11.27 -4.27 -0.28
C MET A 1 9.92 -4.72 -0.81
N ASN A 2 9.60 -4.47 -2.07
CA ASN A 2 8.26 -4.73 -2.62
C ASN A 2 8.02 -6.19 -3.01
N TYR A 3 9.07 -7.02 -3.09
CA TYR A 3 9.01 -8.46 -3.27
C TYR A 3 9.30 -9.16 -1.93
N HIS A 4 8.48 -10.14 -1.57
CA HIS A 4 8.65 -10.89 -0.33
C HIS A 4 8.14 -12.32 -0.42
N GLY A 5 8.97 -13.29 -0.02
CA GLY A 5 8.67 -14.71 -0.16
C GLY A 5 8.60 -15.12 -1.64
N THR A 6 7.38 -15.37 -2.12
CA THR A 6 7.13 -15.90 -3.48
C THR A 6 6.53 -14.89 -4.44
N ASP A 7 6.22 -13.66 -4.01
CA ASP A 7 5.53 -12.66 -4.83
C ASP A 7 5.77 -11.23 -4.31
N TYR A 8 5.35 -10.24 -5.09
CA TYR A 8 5.21 -8.87 -4.66
C TYR A 8 4.12 -8.69 -3.60
N VAL A 9 4.32 -7.70 -2.73
CA VAL A 9 3.38 -7.30 -1.68
C VAL A 9 1.98 -7.03 -2.27
N LEU A 10 1.90 -6.42 -3.45
CA LEU A 10 0.64 -6.21 -4.18
C LEU A 10 -0.09 -7.53 -4.48
N GLY A 11 0.65 -8.57 -4.90
CA GLY A 11 0.09 -9.89 -5.16
C GLY A 11 -0.41 -10.56 -3.89
N HIS A 12 0.33 -10.44 -2.78
CA HIS A 12 -0.11 -10.92 -1.47
C HIS A 12 -1.38 -10.21 -0.99
N ILE A 13 -1.46 -8.88 -1.13
CA ILE A 13 -2.66 -8.10 -0.79
C ILE A 13 -3.85 -8.56 -1.65
N LEU A 14 -3.67 -8.73 -2.96
CA LEU A 14 -4.75 -9.15 -3.86
C LEU A 14 -5.26 -10.55 -3.52
N ARG A 15 -4.37 -11.50 -3.19
CA ARG A 15 -4.78 -12.84 -2.73
C ARG A 15 -5.60 -12.75 -1.43
N ALA A 16 -5.11 -12.01 -0.44
CA ALA A 16 -5.82 -11.82 0.82
C ALA A 16 -7.19 -11.13 0.61
N ALA A 17 -7.24 -10.14 -0.28
CA ALA A 17 -8.46 -9.41 -0.61
C ALA A 17 -9.51 -10.31 -1.26
N ARG A 18 -9.11 -11.17 -2.21
CA ARG A 18 -10.00 -12.16 -2.84
C ARG A 18 -10.54 -13.19 -1.85
N ILE A 19 -9.75 -13.58 -0.85
CA ILE A 19 -10.15 -14.55 0.18
C ILE A 19 -11.11 -13.93 1.21
N THR A 20 -10.80 -12.72 1.67
CA THR A 20 -11.50 -12.10 2.80
C THR A 20 -12.62 -11.14 2.38
N GLY A 21 -12.66 -10.75 1.11
CA GLY A 21 -13.56 -9.72 0.60
C GLY A 21 -13.23 -8.30 1.06
N LYS A 22 -12.12 -8.10 1.80
CA LYS A 22 -11.61 -6.77 2.15
C LYS A 22 -10.78 -6.25 0.99
N ASP A 23 -11.07 -5.05 0.51
CA ASP A 23 -10.45 -4.52 -0.71
C ASP A 23 -9.56 -3.30 -0.45
N LYS A 24 -9.60 -2.73 0.76
CA LYS A 24 -8.90 -1.51 1.16
C LYS A 24 -7.96 -1.78 2.34
N LEU A 25 -6.70 -1.39 2.19
CA LEU A 25 -5.67 -1.35 3.23
C LEU A 25 -5.32 0.12 3.52
N GLU A 26 -5.43 0.53 4.78
CA GLU A 26 -5.04 1.85 5.29
C GLU A 26 -3.81 1.70 6.17
N VAL A 27 -2.81 2.56 5.96
CA VAL A 27 -1.56 2.58 6.72
C VAL A 27 -1.34 3.99 7.25
N ASP A 28 -1.04 4.09 8.54
CA ASP A 28 -0.58 5.31 9.18
C ASP A 28 0.91 5.16 9.51
N PHE A 29 1.76 5.86 8.75
CA PHE A 29 3.20 5.72 8.88
C PHE A 29 3.74 6.31 10.18
N LEU A 30 3.08 7.34 10.73
CA LEU A 30 3.50 7.96 11.98
C LEU A 30 3.06 7.14 13.19
N ALA A 31 1.83 6.63 13.17
CA ALA A 31 1.33 5.74 14.22
C ALA A 31 1.92 4.32 14.12
N GLY A 32 2.48 3.94 12.97
CA GLY A 32 3.00 2.61 12.71
C GLY A 32 1.90 1.54 12.65
N THR A 33 0.68 1.93 12.29
CA THR A 33 -0.50 1.05 12.27
C THR A 33 -0.97 0.80 10.85
N ALA A 34 -1.66 -0.32 10.66
CA ALA A 34 -2.34 -0.63 9.41
C ALA A 34 -3.58 -1.49 9.64
N GLU A 35 -4.59 -1.29 8.80
CA GLU A 35 -5.88 -1.99 8.88
C GLU A 35 -6.48 -2.21 7.48
N PRO A 36 -7.32 -3.24 7.28
CA PRO A 36 -7.74 -4.24 8.26
C PRO A 36 -6.69 -5.35 8.41
N SER A 37 -6.68 -5.98 9.59
CA SER A 37 -5.74 -7.07 9.93
C SER A 37 -5.81 -8.26 8.97
N GLU A 38 -6.96 -8.46 8.34
CA GLU A 38 -7.25 -9.49 7.34
C GLU A 38 -6.40 -9.36 6.08
N LEU A 39 -5.92 -8.15 5.77
CA LEU A 39 -5.01 -7.90 4.65
C LEU A 39 -3.53 -7.95 5.07
N LEU A 40 -3.24 -7.99 6.38
CA LEU A 40 -1.90 -8.04 6.94
C LEU A 40 -1.36 -9.48 7.10
N VAL A 41 -1.42 -10.26 6.02
CA VAL A 41 -0.69 -11.53 5.94
C VAL A 41 0.82 -11.28 6.08
N ALA A 42 1.59 -12.26 6.55
CA ALA A 42 2.99 -12.05 6.98
C ALA A 42 3.85 -11.22 6.00
N PRO A 43 3.88 -11.52 4.67
CA PRO A 43 4.64 -10.69 3.72
C PRO A 43 4.20 -9.22 3.66
N VAL A 44 2.90 -8.95 3.78
CA VAL A 44 2.33 -7.59 3.76
C VAL A 44 2.64 -6.89 5.07
N LYS A 45 2.42 -7.57 6.20
CA LYS A 45 2.70 -7.04 7.54
C LYS A 45 4.16 -6.63 7.68
N GLU A 46 5.09 -7.52 7.34
CA GLU A 46 6.53 -7.26 7.42
C GLU A 46 6.95 -6.08 6.53
N SER A 47 6.37 -5.96 5.33
CA SER A 47 6.63 -4.80 4.47
C SER A 47 6.11 -3.51 5.08
N VAL A 48 4.86 -3.50 5.58
CA VAL A 48 4.27 -2.32 6.23
C VAL A 48 5.08 -1.90 7.45
N GLU A 49 5.42 -2.84 8.33
CA GLU A 49 6.23 -2.59 9.53
C GLU A 49 7.59 -1.99 9.16
N TRP A 50 8.23 -2.50 8.10
CA TRP A 50 9.48 -1.95 7.61
C TRP A 50 9.33 -0.49 7.15
N TYR A 51 8.34 -0.19 6.30
CA TYR A 51 8.12 1.16 5.80
C TYR A 51 7.76 2.14 6.91
N CYS A 52 6.92 1.75 7.87
CA CYS A 52 6.61 2.57 9.04
C CYS A 52 7.87 2.86 9.86
N LYS A 53 8.70 1.84 10.12
CA LYS A 53 9.94 1.99 10.88
C LYS A 53 10.94 2.92 10.19
N THR A 54 11.05 2.86 8.86
CA THR A 54 12.03 3.63 8.09
C THR A 54 11.50 4.97 7.58
N PHE A 55 10.23 5.31 7.83
CA PHE A 55 9.59 6.49 7.27
C PHE A 55 10.34 7.78 7.65
N ALA A 56 10.66 7.96 8.93
CA ALA A 56 11.41 9.12 9.42
C ALA A 56 12.79 9.25 8.74
N ASP A 57 13.50 8.13 8.55
CA ASP A 57 14.78 8.12 7.84
C ASP A 57 14.62 8.56 6.38
N PHE A 58 13.54 8.18 5.70
CA PHE A 58 13.29 8.63 4.33
C PHE A 58 13.00 10.12 4.26
N VAL A 59 12.19 10.66 5.18
CA VAL A 59 11.93 12.09 5.28
C VAL A 59 13.24 12.86 5.47
N ASN A 60 14.07 12.45 6.43
CA ASN A 60 15.36 13.09 6.70
C ASN A 60 16.31 13.02 5.50
N ARG A 61 16.39 11.86 4.82
CA ARG A 61 17.25 11.69 3.63
C ARG A 61 16.77 12.48 2.42
N SER A 62 15.48 12.82 2.35
CA SER A 62 14.95 13.73 1.32
C SER A 62 15.34 15.20 1.55
N GLY A 63 15.98 15.52 2.68
CA GLY A 63 16.32 16.89 3.08
C GLY A 63 15.16 17.62 3.78
N SER A 64 14.14 16.89 4.22
CA SER A 64 13.04 17.41 5.03
C SER A 64 13.20 17.00 6.50
N ASP A 65 12.30 17.47 7.36
CA ASP A 65 12.32 17.20 8.79
C ASP A 65 11.00 16.53 9.19
N ILE A 66 11.10 15.41 9.90
CA ILE A 66 9.94 14.63 10.37
C ILE A 66 9.03 15.45 11.29
N ASP A 67 9.57 16.41 12.03
CA ASP A 67 8.82 17.28 12.94
C ASP A 67 7.88 18.24 12.18
N LEU A 68 8.07 18.39 10.87
CA LEU A 68 7.16 19.17 10.02
C LEU A 68 5.90 18.38 9.63
N ILE A 69 5.85 17.06 9.86
CA ILE A 69 4.76 16.20 9.41
C ILE A 69 3.81 15.91 10.57
N VAL A 70 2.53 16.27 10.41
CA VAL A 70 1.48 16.00 11.42
C VAL A 70 0.66 14.76 11.11
N SER A 71 0.64 14.32 9.85
CA SER A 71 -0.03 13.09 9.41
C SER A 71 0.65 12.56 8.16
N ALA A 72 0.84 11.24 8.07
CA ALA A 72 1.31 10.56 6.87
C ALA A 72 0.55 9.25 6.71
N LYS A 73 -0.34 9.18 5.72
CA LYS A 73 -1.23 8.04 5.51
C LYS A 73 -1.17 7.54 4.08
N MET A 74 -1.31 6.23 3.93
CA MET A 74 -1.50 5.57 2.64
C MET A 74 -2.82 4.80 2.65
N THR A 75 -3.60 4.94 1.58
CA THR A 75 -4.79 4.13 1.32
C THR A 75 -4.58 3.37 0.03
N PHE A 76 -4.48 2.06 0.13
CA PHE A 76 -4.36 1.16 -1.00
C PHE A 76 -5.68 0.41 -1.19
N LYS A 77 -6.20 0.34 -2.42
CA LYS A 77 -7.49 -0.28 -2.69
C LYS A 77 -7.51 -1.05 -4.01
N TYR A 78 -7.99 -2.28 -4.00
CA TYR A 78 -8.40 -2.99 -5.22
C TYR A 78 -9.88 -2.76 -5.54
N ASP A 79 -10.26 -2.79 -6.82
CA ASP A 79 -11.65 -3.05 -7.21
C ASP A 79 -11.80 -4.53 -7.57
N LEU A 80 -12.37 -5.30 -6.65
CA LEU A 80 -12.55 -6.75 -6.81
C LEU A 80 -13.68 -7.11 -7.81
N LYS A 81 -14.55 -6.16 -8.17
CA LYS A 81 -15.66 -6.38 -9.10
C LYS A 81 -15.21 -6.25 -10.55
N ILE A 82 -14.17 -5.45 -10.80
CA ILE A 82 -13.60 -5.25 -12.12
C ILE A 82 -12.44 -6.22 -12.30
N THR A 83 -12.49 -7.00 -13.37
CA THR A 83 -11.40 -7.92 -13.73
C THR A 83 -11.07 -7.81 -15.21
N ARG A 84 -9.82 -8.14 -15.56
CA ARG A 84 -9.42 -8.38 -16.95
C ARG A 84 -8.38 -9.49 -17.05
N PRO A 85 -8.29 -10.21 -18.18
CA PRO A 85 -7.18 -11.11 -18.44
C PRO A 85 -5.86 -10.34 -18.59
N TYR A 86 -4.76 -10.90 -18.10
CA TYR A 86 -3.42 -10.34 -18.31
C TYR A 86 -3.06 -10.40 -19.81
N PRO A 87 -2.57 -9.32 -20.44
CA PRO A 87 -2.37 -9.29 -21.89
C PRO A 87 -1.41 -10.35 -22.45
N ARG A 88 -0.46 -10.86 -21.64
CA ARG A 88 0.51 -11.88 -22.10
C ARG A 88 0.09 -13.32 -21.77
N ASP A 89 -0.80 -13.50 -20.79
CA ASP A 89 -1.37 -14.81 -20.45
C ASP A 89 -2.84 -14.64 -20.03
N PRO A 90 -3.80 -14.94 -20.92
CA PRO A 90 -5.23 -14.77 -20.64
C PRO A 90 -5.78 -15.64 -19.49
N LYS A 91 -5.01 -16.61 -18.99
CA LYS A 91 -5.42 -17.42 -17.84
C LYS A 91 -5.25 -16.68 -16.51
N ILE A 92 -4.41 -15.64 -16.49
CA ILE A 92 -4.15 -14.81 -15.31
C ILE A 92 -5.16 -13.67 -15.28
N ILE A 93 -5.79 -13.46 -14.12
CA ILE A 93 -6.78 -12.41 -13.91
C ILE A 93 -6.20 -11.28 -13.07
N GLU A 94 -6.27 -10.07 -13.62
CA GLU A 94 -5.92 -8.82 -12.96
C GLU A 94 -7.13 -8.15 -12.32
N ASN A 95 -6.88 -7.41 -11.24
CA ASN A 95 -7.81 -6.41 -10.70
C ASN A 95 -7.13 -5.03 -10.72
N PRO A 96 -7.86 -3.95 -11.03
CA PRO A 96 -7.30 -2.61 -10.93
C PRO A 96 -7.16 -2.22 -9.46
N TYR A 97 -6.16 -1.39 -9.17
CA TYR A 97 -5.98 -0.80 -7.86
C TYR A 97 -5.72 0.70 -7.94
N THR A 98 -6.00 1.37 -6.83
CA THR A 98 -5.57 2.73 -6.52
C THR A 98 -4.71 2.74 -5.26
N CYS A 99 -3.79 3.68 -5.19
CA CYS A 99 -2.95 3.92 -4.03
C CYS A 99 -2.79 5.42 -3.85
N ASP A 100 -3.39 5.94 -2.79
CA ASP A 100 -3.33 7.33 -2.41
C ASP A 100 -2.37 7.48 -1.22
N VAL A 101 -1.45 8.44 -1.30
CA VAL A 101 -0.57 8.80 -0.18
C VAL A 101 -0.78 10.26 0.13
N VAL A 102 -1.09 10.56 1.39
CA VAL A 102 -1.37 11.91 1.88
C VAL A 102 -0.47 12.23 3.06
N ILE A 103 0.29 13.30 2.93
CA ILE A 103 1.11 13.88 4.00
C ILE A 103 0.56 15.27 4.31
N ILE A 104 0.29 15.54 5.58
CA ILE A 104 -0.12 16.88 6.05
C ILE A 104 1.04 17.47 6.84
N ASP A 105 1.45 18.68 6.49
CA ASP A 105 2.50 19.40 7.22
C ASP A 105 1.95 20.20 8.42
N ASN A 106 2.84 20.71 9.27
CA ASN A 106 2.51 21.48 10.47
C ASN A 106 1.83 22.83 10.19
N ARG A 107 1.75 23.26 8.92
CA ARG A 107 0.95 24.42 8.48
C ARG A 107 -0.42 23.98 7.94
N GLN A 108 -0.80 22.71 8.15
CA GLN A 108 -2.02 22.09 7.62
C GLN A 108 -2.05 22.03 6.09
N LYS A 109 -0.90 22.12 5.42
CA LYS A 109 -0.83 21.94 3.97
C LYS A 109 -0.82 20.46 3.64
N GLU A 110 -1.71 20.06 2.75
CA GLU A 110 -1.78 18.71 2.21
C GLU A 110 -0.81 18.53 1.02
N HIS A 111 -0.10 17.42 1.03
CA HIS A 111 0.73 16.92 -0.07
C HIS A 111 0.24 15.52 -0.40
N ALA A 112 -0.46 15.39 -1.53
CA ALA A 112 -1.08 14.14 -1.94
C ALA A 112 -0.50 13.65 -3.28
N VAL A 113 -0.36 12.33 -3.41
CA VAL A 113 -0.07 11.66 -4.67
C VAL A 113 -1.01 10.49 -4.85
N HIS A 114 -1.43 10.29 -6.10
CA HIS A 114 -2.33 9.21 -6.50
C HIS A 114 -1.64 8.32 -7.54
N PHE A 115 -1.74 7.01 -7.34
CA PHE A 115 -1.30 6.01 -8.30
C PHE A 115 -2.45 5.07 -8.62
N GLU A 116 -2.58 4.70 -9.89
CA GLU A 116 -3.52 3.68 -10.35
C GLU A 116 -2.85 2.74 -11.34
N SER A 117 -3.19 1.45 -11.25
CA SER A 117 -2.73 0.46 -12.22
C SER A 117 -3.55 -0.81 -12.12
N TRP A 118 -3.07 -1.87 -12.76
CA TRP A 118 -3.62 -3.21 -12.67
C TRP A 118 -2.56 -4.14 -12.12
N TRP A 119 -2.99 -5.14 -11.35
CA TRP A 119 -2.08 -6.13 -10.80
C TRP A 119 -2.70 -7.53 -10.84
N PHE A 120 -1.85 -8.53 -10.94
CA PHE A 120 -2.19 -9.94 -10.76
C PHE A 120 -1.22 -10.56 -9.75
N PRO A 121 -1.64 -11.55 -8.96
CA PRO A 121 -0.71 -12.33 -8.16
C PRO A 121 0.16 -13.20 -9.07
N GLU A 122 1.48 -13.18 -8.89
CA GLU A 122 2.42 -14.02 -9.67
C GLU A 122 2.28 -15.53 -9.40
#